data_AF-A0A9E0MR03-F1
#
_entry.id   AF-A0A9E0MR03-F1
#
_cell.length_a   1.000
_cell.length_b   1.000
_cell.length_c   1.000
_cell.angle_alpha   90.00
_cell.angle_beta   90.00
_cell.angle_gamma   90.00
#
_symmetry.space_group_name_H-M   'P 1'
#
loop_
_entity.id
_entity.type
_entity.pdbx_description
1 polymer ?
#
loop_
_entity_poly.entity_id
_entity_poly.type
_entity_poly.pdbx_seq_one_letter_code
_entity_poly.pdbx_strand_id
1 'polypeptide(L)'
;MKVAIAGATGMVGGVMLQVLEERMGQLVDVLLPVASAKSMGKSVRFRGKDVPVIGMDQAVRTKPDIALFPACGSTSLEWAPKFAEQGTIVIDNSSAWLMDPE
;
A
#
# COMPACT_ATOMS: atom_id res chain seq x y z
N MET A 1 0.17 -14.23 0.44
CA MET A 1 -0.70 -13.09 0.80
C MET A 1 -0.68 -12.00 -0.28
N LYS A 2 -1.72 -11.18 -0.33
CA LYS A 2 -1.85 -9.99 -1.19
C LYS A 2 -1.58 -8.73 -0.36
N VAL A 3 -0.56 -7.97 -0.75
CA VAL A 3 -0.12 -6.76 -0.03
C VAL A 3 -0.28 -5.53 -0.92
N ALA A 4 -0.96 -4.51 -0.41
CA ALA A 4 -1.00 -3.19 -1.02
C ALA A 4 -0.02 -2.23 -0.34
N ILE A 5 0.60 -1.35 -1.11
CA ILE A 5 1.42 -0.24 -0.59
C ILE A 5 0.89 1.08 -1.15
N ALA A 6 0.19 1.83 -0.31
CA ALA A 6 -0.44 3.11 -0.60
C ALA A 6 0.57 4.26 -0.58
N GLY A 7 1.09 4.62 -1.75
CA GLY A 7 2.21 5.56 -1.90
C GLY A 7 3.50 4.88 -2.35
N ALA A 8 3.41 3.77 -3.08
CA ALA A 8 4.52 2.94 -3.55
C ALA A 8 5.59 3.71 -4.37
N THR A 9 5.22 4.82 -5.01
CA THR A 9 6.15 5.66 -5.80
C THR A 9 6.81 6.79 -5.01
N GLY A 10 6.45 6.96 -3.73
CA GLY A 10 7.05 7.93 -2.83
C GLY A 10 8.34 7.40 -2.20
N MET A 11 9.09 8.28 -1.54
CA MET A 11 10.36 7.92 -0.89
C MET A 11 10.19 6.80 0.14
N VAL A 12 9.28 6.98 1.11
CA VAL A 12 9.03 5.97 2.16
C VAL A 12 8.43 4.69 1.56
N GLY A 13 7.51 4.80 0.59
CA GLY A 13 6.93 3.64 -0.09
C GLY A 13 7.96 2.81 -0.86
N GLY A 14 8.93 3.46 -1.50
CA GLY A 14 10.05 2.78 -2.15
C GLY A 14 10.93 2.01 -1.15
N VAL A 15 11.22 2.60 0.01
CA VAL A 15 11.97 1.91 1.08
C VAL A 15 11.15 0.74 1.65
N MET A 16 9.84 0.92 1.88
CA MET A 16 8.97 -0.17 2.32
C MET A 16 8.93 -1.32 1.31
N LEU A 17 8.88 -1.03 0.01
CA LEU A 17 8.97 -2.05 -1.05
C LEU A 17 10.26 -2.84 -0.97
N GLN A 18 11.40 -2.16 -0.82
CA GLN A 18 12.71 -2.79 -0.71
C GLN A 18 12.78 -3.70 0.52
N VAL A 19 12.40 -3.19 1.70
CA VAL A 19 12.42 -3.97 2.95
C VAL A 19 11.46 -5.16 2.88
N LEU A 20 10.26 -4.96 2.31
CA LEU A 20 9.30 -6.02 2.11
C LEU A 20 9.87 -7.11 1.21
N GLU A 21 10.53 -6.75 0.11
CA GLU A 21 11.17 -7.69 -0.80
C GLU A 21 12.30 -8.49 -0.11
N GLU A 22 13.20 -7.79 0.60
CA GLU A 22 14.34 -8.40 1.27
C GLU A 22 13.96 -9.33 2.42
N ARG A 23 12.94 -8.97 3.20
CA ARG A 23 12.61 -9.67 4.45
C ARG A 23 11.46 -10.65 4.30
N MET A 24 10.48 -10.32 3.46
CA MET A 24 9.20 -11.05 3.39
C MET A 24 8.75 -11.31 1.95
N GLY A 25 9.58 -11.05 0.94
CA GLY A 25 9.17 -11.08 -0.47
C GLY A 25 8.66 -12.45 -0.92
N GLN A 26 9.10 -13.54 -0.29
CA GLN A 26 8.61 -14.89 -0.57
C GLN A 26 7.20 -15.16 -0.04
N LEU A 27 6.72 -14.39 0.94
CA LEU A 27 5.37 -14.51 1.51
C LEU A 27 4.33 -13.71 0.72
N VAL A 28 4.79 -12.75 -0.10
CA VAL A 28 3.96 -11.89 -0.94
C VAL A 28 3.71 -12.57 -2.28
N ASP A 29 2.49 -13.06 -2.46
CA ASP A 29 2.02 -13.67 -3.71
C ASP A 29 1.63 -12.60 -4.73
N VAL A 30 0.99 -11.53 -4.25
CA VAL A 30 0.49 -10.43 -5.08
C VAL A 30 0.87 -9.11 -4.42
N LEU A 31 1.68 -8.31 -5.12
CA LEU A 31 1.95 -6.93 -4.75
C LEU A 31 1.00 -6.00 -5.51
N LEU A 32 0.36 -5.08 -4.79
CA LEU A 32 -0.43 -3.98 -5.34
C LEU A 32 0.27 -2.65 -5.02
N PRO A 33 1.16 -2.15 -5.89
CA PRO A 33 1.75 -0.83 -5.71
C PRO A 33 0.70 0.23 -6.06
N VAL A 34 0.31 1.04 -5.08
CA VAL A 34 -0.77 2.01 -5.23
C VAL A 34 -0.20 3.42 -5.20
N ALA A 35 -0.64 4.29 -6.09
CA ALA A 35 -0.29 5.70 -6.06
C ALA A 35 -1.40 6.59 -6.64
N SER A 36 -1.22 7.91 -6.51
CA SER A 36 -2.13 8.90 -7.08
C SER A 36 -2.20 8.84 -8.61
N ALA A 37 -3.24 9.44 -9.18
CA ALA A 37 -3.45 9.56 -10.63
C ALA A 37 -2.21 10.09 -11.40
N LYS A 38 -1.42 10.97 -10.77
CA LYS A 38 -0.17 11.53 -11.35
C LYS A 38 0.92 10.48 -11.62
N SER A 39 0.81 9.31 -11.00
CA SER A 39 1.78 8.21 -11.15
C SER A 39 1.23 7.03 -11.94
N MET A 40 0.04 7.16 -12.52
CA MET A 40 -0.50 6.12 -13.42
C MET A 40 0.41 5.94 -14.63
N GLY A 41 0.56 4.69 -15.06
CA GLY A 41 1.48 4.31 -16.15
C GLY A 41 2.92 4.06 -15.70
N LYS A 42 3.27 4.32 -14.43
CA LYS A 42 4.55 3.90 -13.85
C LYS A 42 4.47 2.45 -13.37
N SER A 43 5.63 1.85 -13.19
CA SER A 43 5.81 0.55 -12.53
C SER A 43 6.84 0.67 -11.41
N VAL A 44 6.80 -0.27 -10.47
CA VAL A 44 7.86 -0.48 -9.49
C VAL A 44 8.50 -1.85 -9.73
N ARG A 45 9.76 -2.00 -9.36
CA ARG A 45 10.43 -3.30 -9.41
C ARG A 45 10.11 -4.07 -8.13
N PHE A 46 9.70 -5.32 -8.26
CA PHE A 46 9.53 -6.24 -7.15
C PHE A 46 9.85 -7.67 -7.60
N ARG A 47 10.75 -8.34 -6.90
CA ARG A 47 11.22 -9.71 -7.19
C ARG A 47 11.72 -9.87 -8.62
N GLY A 48 12.46 -8.88 -9.09
CA GLY A 48 12.98 -8.87 -10.47
C GLY A 48 11.89 -8.75 -11.55
N LYS A 49 10.69 -8.26 -11.23
CA LYS A 49 9.61 -8.01 -12.19
C LYS A 49 9.11 -6.59 -12.07
N ASP A 50 8.63 -6.02 -13.17
CA ASP A 50 7.98 -4.72 -13.16
C ASP A 50 6.50 -4.92 -12.83
N VAL A 51 6.04 -4.28 -11.75
CA VAL A 51 4.67 -4.36 -11.26
C VAL A 51 4.00 -3.00 -11.53
N PRO A 52 2.93 -2.95 -12.33
CA PRO A 52 2.28 -1.70 -12.69
C PRO A 52 1.59 -1.07 -11.48
N VAL A 53 1.72 0.26 -11.39
CA VAL A 53 1.04 1.04 -10.35
C VAL A 53 -0.46 1.11 -10.65
N ILE A 54 -1.27 0.89 -9.62
CA ILE A 54 -2.73 1.00 -9.69
C ILE A 54 -3.26 2.14 -8.82
N GLY A 55 -4.52 2.51 -9.05
CA GLY A 55 -5.23 3.51 -8.24
C GLY A 55 -5.82 2.93 -6.95
N MET A 56 -6.14 3.81 -6.00
CA MET A 56 -6.72 3.46 -4.69
C MET A 56 -8.02 2.66 -4.81
N ASP A 57 -8.95 3.10 -5.66
CA ASP A 57 -10.23 2.39 -5.87
C ASP A 57 -10.05 0.94 -6.34
N GLN A 58 -9.11 0.73 -7.26
CA GLN A 58 -8.80 -0.60 -7.76
C GLN A 58 -8.19 -1.46 -6.64
N ALA A 59 -7.29 -0.89 -5.85
CA ALA A 59 -6.66 -1.58 -4.73
C ALA A 59 -7.71 -2.02 -3.68
N VAL A 60 -8.64 -1.14 -3.29
CA VAL A 60 -9.74 -1.47 -2.37
C VAL A 60 -10.59 -2.63 -2.92
N ARG A 61 -11.00 -2.56 -4.19
CA ARG A 61 -11.79 -3.64 -4.85
C ARG A 61 -11.06 -4.96 -4.91
N THR A 62 -9.72 -4.93 -4.94
CA THR A 62 -8.90 -6.13 -5.00
C THR A 62 -8.79 -6.82 -3.64
N LYS A 63 -9.25 -6.18 -2.54
CA LYS A 63 -9.30 -6.72 -1.17
C LYS A 63 -7.96 -7.36 -0.76
N PRO A 64 -6.89 -6.56 -0.59
CA PRO A 64 -5.63 -7.06 -0.06
C PRO A 64 -5.79 -7.60 1.35
N ASP A 65 -4.94 -8.55 1.72
CA ASP A 65 -4.88 -9.05 3.10
C ASP A 65 -4.29 -7.96 4.01
N ILE A 66 -3.26 -7.27 3.53
CA ILE A 66 -2.60 -6.17 4.22
C ILE A 66 -2.47 -4.95 3.29
N ALA A 67 -2.73 -3.75 3.81
CA ALA A 67 -2.37 -2.50 3.15
C ALA A 67 -1.43 -1.67 4.03
N LEU A 68 -0.24 -1.37 3.50
CA LEU A 68 0.75 -0.50 4.13
C LEU A 68 0.52 0.94 3.67
N PHE A 69 0.41 1.86 4.60
CA PHE A 69 0.21 3.29 4.34
C PHE A 69 1.45 4.10 4.78
N PRO A 70 2.45 4.28 3.90
CA PRO A 70 3.53 5.26 4.09
C PRO A 70 3.08 6.73 3.87
N ALA A 71 1.79 6.97 3.65
CA ALA A 71 1.26 8.24 3.16
C ALA A 71 0.96 9.25 4.28
N CYS A 72 0.61 10.47 3.88
CA CYS A 72 0.19 11.53 4.80
C CYS A 72 -1.17 11.18 5.47
N GLY A 73 -1.38 11.75 6.66
CA GLY A 73 -2.56 11.46 7.47
C GLY A 73 -3.91 11.70 6.78
N SER A 74 -4.03 12.72 5.91
CA SER A 74 -5.26 12.96 5.16
C SER A 74 -5.62 11.82 4.21
N THR A 75 -4.63 11.26 3.51
CA THR A 75 -4.83 10.08 2.65
C THR A 75 -5.23 8.87 3.48
N SER A 76 -4.61 8.69 4.65
CA SER A 76 -4.94 7.59 5.56
C SER A 76 -6.39 7.71 6.07
N LEU A 77 -6.79 8.87 6.58
CA LEU A 77 -8.15 9.13 7.07
C LEU A 77 -9.21 8.85 6.01
N GLU A 78 -8.93 9.14 4.74
CA GLU A 78 -9.88 8.88 3.66
C GLU A 78 -9.93 7.41 3.22
N TRP A 79 -8.77 6.76 3.10
CA TRP A 79 -8.67 5.47 2.42
C TRP A 79 -8.54 4.29 3.36
N ALA A 80 -7.87 4.42 4.51
CA ALA A 80 -7.71 3.33 5.46
C ALA A 80 -9.06 2.71 5.89
N PRO A 81 -10.12 3.48 6.21
CA PRO A 81 -11.43 2.92 6.54
C PRO A 81 -12.02 2.10 5.39
N LYS A 82 -11.90 2.58 4.14
CA LYS A 82 -12.40 1.87 2.95
C LYS A 82 -11.69 0.54 2.74
N PHE A 83 -10.40 0.43 3.07
CA PHE A 83 -9.69 -0.85 3.07
C PHE A 83 -10.16 -1.75 4.22
N ALA A 84 -10.23 -1.21 5.44
CA ALA A 84 -10.64 -1.95 6.63
C ALA A 84 -12.06 -2.54 6.49
N GLU A 85 -13.01 -1.78 5.94
CA GLU A 85 -14.37 -2.24 5.64
C GLU A 85 -14.42 -3.44 4.69
N GLN A 86 -13.39 -3.66 3.86
CA GLN A 86 -13.28 -4.82 2.98
C GLN A 86 -12.60 -6.03 3.66
N GLY A 87 -12.25 -5.92 4.94
CA GLY A 87 -11.54 -6.94 5.71
C GLY A 87 -10.01 -6.87 5.56
N THR A 88 -9.46 -5.80 4.97
CA THR A 88 -8.02 -5.60 4.88
C THR A 88 -7.45 -5.13 6.22
N ILE A 89 -6.34 -5.71 6.67
CA ILE A 89 -5.57 -5.16 7.79
C ILE A 89 -4.76 -3.96 7.29
N VAL A 90 -5.05 -2.78 7.84
CA VAL A 90 -4.31 -1.56 7.50
C VAL A 90 -3.21 -1.32 8.52
N ILE A 91 -1.98 -1.09 8.04
CA ILE A 91 -0.84 -0.68 8.86
C ILE A 91 -0.44 0.71 8.38
N ASP A 92 -0.73 1.72 9.21
CA ASP A 92 -0.49 3.12 8.89
C ASP A 92 0.76 3.65 9.59
N ASN A 93 1.66 4.25 8.81
CA ASN A 93 2.86 4.91 9.28
C ASN A 93 2.66 6.43 9.45
N SER A 94 1.44 6.92 9.27
CA SER A 94 1.07 8.31 9.55
C SER A 94 0.66 8.51 11.01
N SER A 95 0.54 9.77 11.41
CA SER A 95 0.03 10.14 12.74
C SER A 95 -1.49 10.15 12.85
N ALA A 96 -2.23 9.79 11.78
CA ALA A 96 -3.68 9.96 11.70
C ALA A 96 -4.44 9.23 12.81
N TRP A 97 -4.00 8.03 13.16
CA TRP A 97 -4.73 7.12 14.05
C TRP A 97 -4.02 6.89 15.40
N LEU A 98 -2.86 7.50 15.65
CA LEU A 98 -2.07 7.23 16.87
C LEU A 98 -2.80 7.57 18.17
N MET A 99 -3.71 8.55 18.12
CA MET A 99 -4.51 8.99 19.26
C MET A 99 -5.96 8.49 19.18
N ASP A 100 -6.29 7.69 18.16
CA ASP A 100 -7.60 7.09 18.05
C ASP A 100 -7.73 6.01 19.15
N PRO A 101 -8.75 6.07 20.01
CA PRO A 101 -8.96 5.05 21.03
C PRO A 101 -9.38 3.68 20.48
N GLU A 102 -9.78 3.59 19.20
CA GLU A 102 -10.24 2.35 18.54
C GLU A 102 -9.24 1.80 17.50
#